data_AF-A0A8J8FAZ4-F1
#
_entry.id   AF-A0A8J8FAZ4-F1
#
_cell.length_a   1.000
_cell.length_b   1.000
_cell.length_c   1.000
_cell.angle_alpha   90.00
_cell.angle_beta   90.00
_cell.angle_gamma   90.00
#
_symmetry.space_group_name_H-M   'P 1'
#
loop_
_entity.id
_entity.type
_entity.pdbx_description
1 polymer ?
#
loop_
_entity_poly.entity_id
_entity_poly.type
_entity_poly.pdbx_seq_one_letter_code
_entity_poly.pdbx_strand_id
1 'polypeptide(L)'
;MVKKNKGKGLVEPCAICLEDRWTEAAHFPKRNRDGGEVTIYLCPTHHKLIDSGRISRKEIDRLLTNQFPSEFKTPEDLIEWAHQNGYPYSLQDLKNKFWDHE
;
A
#
# COMPACT_ATOMS: atom_id res chain seq x y z
N MET A 1 19.93 25.80 6.33
CA MET A 1 19.83 24.47 6.96
C MET A 1 18.82 23.64 6.18
N VAL A 2 19.27 22.70 5.34
CA VAL A 2 18.37 21.76 4.65
C VAL A 2 18.33 20.49 5.46
N LYS A 3 17.22 20.22 6.17
CA LYS A 3 16.97 18.91 6.77
C LYS A 3 16.75 17.91 5.63
N LYS A 4 17.81 17.22 5.21
CA LYS A 4 17.70 16.08 4.29
C LYS A 4 17.14 14.90 5.10
N ASN A 5 15.96 14.44 4.73
CA ASN A 5 15.35 13.24 5.29
C ASN A 5 16.31 12.05 5.09
N LYS A 6 16.72 11.43 6.20
CA LYS A 6 17.52 10.20 6.22
C LYS A 6 16.60 8.98 6.04
N GLY A 7 15.91 8.87 4.91
CA GLY A 7 15.26 7.61 4.54
C GLY A 7 16.34 6.56 4.33
N LYS A 8 16.47 5.60 5.24
CA LYS A 8 17.30 4.42 5.02
C LYS A 8 16.54 3.51 4.05
N GLY A 9 16.65 3.78 2.75
CA GLY A 9 16.11 2.86 1.75
C GLY A 9 16.79 1.50 1.90
N LEU A 10 16.01 0.44 1.80
CA LEU A 10 16.50 -0.93 1.81
C LEU A 10 16.46 -1.48 0.37
N VAL A 11 17.23 -2.55 0.13
CA VAL A 11 17.17 -3.33 -1.11
C VAL A 11 16.23 -4.51 -0.85
N GLU A 12 14.96 -4.19 -0.60
CA GLU A 12 13.88 -5.15 -0.47
C GLU A 12 12.97 -5.01 -1.70
N PRO A 13 12.46 -6.12 -2.27
CA PRO A 13 11.60 -6.07 -3.44
C PRO A 13 10.31 -5.30 -3.13
N CYS A 14 9.82 -4.53 -4.09
CA CYS A 14 8.56 -3.81 -3.91
C CYS A 14 7.39 -4.80 -3.75
N ALA A 15 6.59 -4.63 -2.70
CA ALA A 15 5.42 -5.46 -2.41
C ALA A 15 4.37 -5.51 -3.54
N ILE A 16 4.38 -4.55 -4.48
CA ILE A 16 3.45 -4.52 -5.61
C ILE A 16 4.07 -5.03 -6.91
N CYS A 17 5.25 -4.54 -7.31
CA CYS A 17 5.85 -4.92 -8.59
C CYS A 17 7.00 -5.92 -8.51
N LEU A 18 7.43 -6.30 -7.30
CA LEU A 18 8.56 -7.21 -7.03
C LEU A 18 9.91 -6.78 -7.61
N GLU A 19 9.98 -5.58 -8.19
CA GLU A 19 11.24 -5.04 -8.71
C GLU A 19 12.23 -4.82 -7.58
N ASP A 20 13.42 -5.38 -7.77
CA ASP A 20 14.56 -5.23 -6.86
C ASP A 20 15.27 -3.89 -7.13
N ARG A 21 14.59 -2.82 -6.72
CA ARG A 21 15.10 -1.45 -6.77
C ARG A 21 14.97 -0.81 -5.40
N TRP A 22 15.50 0.40 -5.28
CA TRP A 22 15.35 1.18 -4.05
C TRP A 22 13.89 1.25 -3.59
N THR A 23 13.66 0.80 -2.36
CA THR A 23 12.35 0.84 -1.70
C THR A 23 12.40 1.58 -0.36
N GLU A 24 11.25 2.12 0.03
CA GLU A 24 11.01 2.72 1.35
C GLU A 24 9.98 1.90 2.12
N ALA A 25 10.17 1.84 3.43
CA ALA A 25 9.17 1.29 4.34
C ALA A 25 7.93 2.20 4.36
N ALA A 26 6.80 1.64 3.94
CA ALA A 26 5.50 2.27 4.01
C ALA A 26 4.68 1.59 5.11
N HIS A 27 4.07 2.41 5.96
CA HIS A 27 3.04 1.92 6.85
C HIS A 27 1.76 1.68 6.04
N PHE A 28 1.16 0.52 6.22
CA PHE A 28 -0.12 0.17 5.61
C PHE A 28 -1.02 -0.43 6.70
N PRO A 29 -2.31 -0.05 6.75
CA PRO A 29 -2.98 0.90 5.87
C PRO A 29 -2.79 2.39 6.26
N LYS A 30 -2.29 2.71 7.46
CA LYS A 30 -2.17 4.11 7.92
C LYS A 30 -0.91 4.80 7.40
N ARG A 31 -0.98 6.12 7.22
CA ARG A 31 0.17 6.98 6.84
C ARG A 31 1.01 7.49 8.01
N ASN A 32 0.49 7.38 9.22
CA ASN A 32 1.05 8.11 10.36
C ASN A 32 2.26 7.41 10.98
N ARG A 33 3.03 8.21 11.74
CA ARG A 33 4.21 7.76 12.50
C ARG A 33 3.88 6.84 13.67
N ASP A 34 2.59 6.72 14.01
CA ASP A 34 2.12 5.82 15.07
C ASP A 34 2.14 4.35 14.61
N GLY A 35 2.45 4.10 13.32
CA GLY A 35 2.52 2.78 12.72
C GLY A 35 1.20 2.41 12.02
N GLY A 36 1.31 1.97 10.77
CA GLY A 36 0.28 1.13 10.16
C GLY A 36 0.28 -0.24 10.84
N GLU A 37 -0.79 -1.02 10.67
CA GLU A 37 -0.86 -2.39 11.18
C GLU A 37 0.32 -3.24 10.71
N VAL A 38 0.79 -2.96 9.49
CA VAL A 38 1.93 -3.65 8.88
C VAL A 38 2.87 -2.66 8.20
N THR A 39 4.13 -3.07 8.06
CA THR A 39 5.13 -2.35 7.28
C THR A 39 5.39 -3.12 6.00
N ILE A 40 5.23 -2.45 4.86
CA ILE A 40 5.46 -3.02 3.52
C ILE A 40 6.53 -2.20 2.80
N TYR A 41 7.31 -2.82 1.92
CA TYR A 41 8.35 -2.13 1.16
C TYR A 41 7.85 -1.73 -0.21
N LEU A 42 7.93 -0.45 -0.55
CA LEU A 42 7.42 0.07 -1.81
C LEU A 42 8.49 0.86 -2.54
N CYS A 43 8.55 0.68 -3.86
CA CYS A 43 9.33 1.57 -4.70
C CYS A 43 8.69 2.98 -4.72
N PRO A 44 9.42 4.05 -5.12
CA PRO A 44 8.90 5.41 -5.10
C PRO A 44 7.58 5.59 -5.83
N THR A 45 7.39 4.85 -6.93
CA THR A 45 6.17 4.89 -7.74
C THR A 45 4.97 4.37 -6.94
N HIS A 46 5.04 3.14 -6.42
CA HIS A 46 3.92 2.54 -5.71
C HIS A 46 3.68 3.18 -4.34
N HIS A 47 4.75 3.64 -3.67
CA HIS A 47 4.63 4.41 -2.44
C HIS A 47 3.74 5.65 -2.64
N LYS A 48 4.02 6.41 -3.70
CA LYS A 48 3.21 7.58 -4.06
C LYS A 48 1.76 7.22 -4.40
N LEU A 49 1.50 6.06 -4.99
CA LEU A 49 0.14 5.62 -5.34
C LEU A 49 -0.69 5.27 -4.11
N ILE A 50 -0.09 4.62 -3.11
CA ILE A 50 -0.72 4.39 -1.79
C ILE A 50 -0.92 5.73 -1.06
N ASP A 51 0.11 6.58 -1.03
CA ASP A 51 0.06 7.90 -0.39
C ASP A 51 -0.88 8.90 -1.07
N SER A 52 -1.36 8.61 -2.29
CA SER A 52 -2.34 9.44 -2.97
C SER A 52 -3.69 8.77 -3.14
N GLY A 53 -3.84 7.52 -2.68
CA GLY A 53 -5.07 6.73 -2.88
C GLY A 53 -5.35 6.45 -4.34
N ARG A 54 -4.34 6.63 -5.19
CA ARG A 54 -4.42 6.43 -6.64
C ARG A 54 -4.13 5.00 -7.05
N ILE A 55 -3.76 4.14 -6.10
CA ILE A 55 -3.61 2.70 -6.30
C ILE A 55 -4.86 2.09 -6.98
N SER A 56 -4.63 1.29 -8.02
CA SER A 56 -5.64 0.60 -8.83
C SER A 56 -5.95 -0.80 -8.29
N ARG A 57 -7.04 -1.42 -8.77
CA ARG A 57 -7.41 -2.79 -8.36
C ARG A 57 -6.28 -3.78 -8.63
N LYS A 58 -5.70 -3.73 -9.82
CA LYS A 58 -4.55 -4.56 -10.22
C LYS A 58 -3.36 -4.42 -9.28
N GLU A 59 -3.13 -3.24 -8.71
CA GLU A 59 -2.04 -3.02 -7.75
C GLU A 59 -2.38 -3.57 -6.36
N ILE A 60 -3.66 -3.50 -5.96
CA ILE A 60 -4.15 -4.17 -4.75
C ILE A 60 -4.11 -5.69 -4.90
N ASP A 61 -4.51 -6.25 -6.04
CA ASP A 61 -4.37 -7.69 -6.36
C ASP A 61 -2.93 -8.18 -6.19
N ARG A 62 -1.99 -7.38 -6.71
CA ARG A 62 -0.56 -7.67 -6.58
C ARG A 62 -0.10 -7.56 -5.14
N LEU A 63 -0.51 -6.52 -4.42
CA LEU A 63 -0.19 -6.36 -3.01
C LEU A 63 -0.71 -7.56 -2.19
N LEU A 64 -1.96 -7.98 -2.43
CA LEU A 64 -2.56 -9.15 -1.84
C LEU A 64 -1.73 -10.41 -2.10
N THR A 65 -1.44 -10.69 -3.38
CA THR A 65 -0.72 -11.90 -3.81
C THR A 65 0.69 -11.96 -3.23
N ASN A 66 1.39 -10.82 -3.19
CA ASN A 66 2.81 -10.80 -2.84
C ASN A 66 3.06 -10.64 -1.33
N GLN A 67 2.19 -9.92 -0.63
CA GLN A 67 2.43 -9.51 0.76
C GLN A 67 1.46 -10.16 1.75
N PHE A 68 0.25 -10.54 1.30
CA PHE A 68 -0.80 -11.09 2.15
C PHE A 68 -1.44 -12.38 1.56
N PRO A 69 -0.66 -13.33 1.01
CA PRO A 69 -1.18 -14.42 0.18
C PRO A 69 -2.17 -15.35 0.89
N SER A 70 -2.16 -15.40 2.22
CA SER A 70 -3.00 -16.28 3.03
C SER A 70 -3.96 -15.54 3.97
N GLU A 71 -3.87 -14.21 4.05
CA GLU A 71 -4.60 -13.42 5.05
C GLU A 71 -5.97 -12.94 4.52
N PHE A 72 -6.05 -12.66 3.22
CA PHE A 72 -7.27 -12.22 2.57
C PHE A 72 -7.52 -13.06 1.32
N LYS A 73 -8.79 -13.29 0.97
CA LYS A 73 -9.15 -14.09 -0.20
C LYS A 73 -9.28 -13.25 -1.46
N THR A 74 -9.62 -11.98 -1.28
CA THR A 74 -9.94 -11.06 -2.37
C THR A 74 -9.36 -9.66 -2.11
N PRO A 75 -9.07 -8.86 -3.15
CA PRO A 75 -8.71 -7.43 -3.02
C PRO A 75 -9.70 -6.65 -2.16
N GLU A 76 -10.96 -7.05 -2.28
CA GLU A 76 -12.10 -6.50 -1.59
C GLU A 76 -11.97 -6.65 -0.06
N ASP A 77 -11.67 -7.87 0.39
CA ASP A 77 -11.42 -8.18 1.80
C ASP A 77 -10.23 -7.35 2.35
N LEU A 78 -9.15 -7.24 1.56
CA LEU A 78 -7.96 -6.45 1.94
C LEU A 78 -8.30 -4.96 2.10
N ILE A 79 -9.12 -4.40 1.20
CA ILE A 79 -9.52 -2.99 1.24
C ILE A 79 -10.49 -2.71 2.39
N GLU A 80 -11.43 -3.61 2.65
CA GLU A 80 -12.33 -3.48 3.80
C GLU A 80 -11.56 -3.55 5.13
N TRP A 81 -10.63 -4.50 5.25
CA TRP A 81 -9.72 -4.56 6.39
C TRP A 81 -8.88 -3.29 6.51
N ALA A 82 -8.30 -2.80 5.41
CA ALA A 82 -7.50 -1.58 5.40
C ALA A 82 -8.31 -0.40 5.94
N HIS A 83 -9.55 -0.23 5.48
CA HIS A 83 -10.45 0.83 5.93
C HIS A 83 -10.75 0.74 7.42
N GLN A 84 -11.11 -0.45 7.92
CA GLN A 84 -11.34 -0.68 9.36
C GLN A 84 -10.12 -0.35 10.22
N ASN A 85 -8.93 -0.51 9.65
CA ASN A 85 -7.65 -0.23 10.29
C ASN A 85 -7.09 1.16 9.94
N GLY A 86 -7.93 2.10 9.51
CA GLY A 86 -7.56 3.51 9.38
C GLY A 86 -6.90 3.90 8.06
N TYR A 87 -7.17 3.15 6.98
CA TYR A 87 -6.87 3.63 5.63
C TYR A 87 -7.58 4.97 5.41
N PRO A 88 -6.87 6.03 4.97
CA PRO A 88 -7.37 7.41 5.04
C PRO A 88 -8.45 7.74 3.98
N TYR A 89 -8.94 6.74 3.25
CA TYR A 89 -9.90 6.88 2.16
C TYR A 89 -11.23 6.27 2.53
N SER A 90 -12.31 6.91 2.08
CA SER A 90 -13.66 6.42 2.34
C SER A 90 -13.87 5.07 1.67
N LEU A 91 -14.52 4.13 2.37
CA LEU A 91 -14.80 2.82 1.80
C LEU A 91 -15.67 2.92 0.54
N GLN A 92 -16.61 3.88 0.50
CA GLN A 92 -17.45 4.08 -0.66
C GLN A 92 -16.64 4.52 -1.89
N ASP A 93 -15.70 5.46 -1.74
CA ASP A 93 -14.85 5.90 -2.85
C ASP A 93 -13.96 4.76 -3.35
N LEU A 94 -13.43 3.95 -2.42
CA LEU A 94 -12.63 2.77 -2.77
C LEU A 94 -13.49 1.73 -3.49
N LYS A 95 -14.71 1.47 -3.02
CA LYS A 95 -15.66 0.57 -3.69
C LYS A 95 -15.95 1.02 -5.11
N ASN A 96 -16.35 2.28 -5.29
CA ASN A 96 -16.59 2.86 -6.61
C ASN A 96 -15.36 2.74 -7.54
N LYS A 97 -14.16 2.80 -6.96
CA LYS A 97 -12.92 2.74 -7.72
C LYS A 97 -12.50 1.32 -8.11
N PHE A 98 -12.73 0.34 -7.23
CA PHE A 98 -12.22 -1.02 -7.43
C PHE A 98 -13.30 -2.01 -7.93
N TRP A 99 -14.57 -1.85 -7.56
CA TRP A 99 -15.63 -2.80 -7.92
C TRP A 99 -16.32 -2.45 -9.24
N ASP A 100 -16.45 -1.17 -9.58
CA ASP A 100 -17.29 -0.71 -10.69
C ASP A 100 -16.54 -0.51 -12.03
N HIS A 101 -15.27 -0.96 -12.11
CA HIS A 101 -14.44 -0.81 -13.30
C HIS A 101 -13.79 -2.13 -13.70
N GLU A 102 -14.51 -2.94 -14.48
CA GLU A 102 -13.96 -3.96 -15.40
C GLU A 102 -13.93 -3.41 -16.83
#